data_AF-A0A968PJY0-F1
#
_entry.id   AF-A0A968PJY0-F1
#
_cell.length_a   1.000
_cell.length_b   1.000
_cell.length_c   1.000
_cell.angle_alpha   90.00
_cell.angle_beta   90.00
_cell.angle_gamma   90.00
#
_symmetry.space_group_name_H-M   'P 1'
#
loop_
_entity.id
_entity.type
_entity.pdbx_description
1 polymer ?
#
loop_
_entity_poly.entity_id
_entity_poly.type
_entity_poly.pdbx_seq_one_letter_code
_entity_poly.pdbx_strand_id
1 'polypeptide(L)'
;MSDVQSANQWQWSQPAQPIITFVTPWYGPGVTGGAEFQARRLAEELHARGIAAEVWATTAGGLMTDWSVPAFPVGPDTVNGVAVRRFAVRPRNAARFDALNNRLLAGERLGLLDEAVFVREIIGSDELEAAIAAERDATADDML
;
A
#
# COMPACT_ATOMS: atom_id res chain seq x y z
N MET A 1 38.57 42.54 20.93
CA MET A 1 37.53 43.07 21.83
C MET A 1 36.64 43.95 20.96
N SER A 2 35.43 43.57 20.56
CA SER A 2 34.49 42.59 21.11
C SER A 2 33.57 42.09 19.98
N ASP A 3 33.34 40.78 19.96
CA ASP A 3 32.20 40.13 19.32
C ASP A 3 30.88 40.78 19.71
N VAL A 4 29.95 40.89 18.75
CA VAL A 4 28.57 40.43 18.91
C VAL A 4 28.12 39.85 17.56
N GLN A 5 28.18 38.52 17.46
CA GLN A 5 27.28 37.72 16.62
C GLN A 5 25.83 37.97 17.02
N SER A 6 24.89 37.72 16.10
CA SER A 6 23.43 37.50 16.27
C SER A 6 22.59 38.59 15.59
N ALA A 7 21.53 38.33 14.83
CA ALA A 7 20.88 37.09 14.39
C ALA A 7 19.85 37.44 13.30
N ASN A 8 19.21 36.39 12.77
CA ASN A 8 18.02 36.36 11.91
C ASN A 8 18.27 36.28 10.40
N GLN A 9 18.96 35.20 10.00
CA GLN A 9 18.52 34.46 8.82
C GLN A 9 17.17 33.83 9.18
N TRP A 10 16.11 34.29 8.53
CA TRP A 10 14.80 33.65 8.54
C TRP A 10 14.93 32.25 7.94
N GLN A 11 15.23 31.25 8.77
CA GLN A 11 15.12 29.85 8.38
C GLN A 11 13.64 29.49 8.40
N TRP A 12 13.02 29.57 7.23
CA TRP A 12 11.76 28.87 7.01
C TRP A 12 12.03 27.39 7.25
N SER A 13 11.33 26.79 8.21
CA SER A 13 11.19 25.35 8.26
C SER A 13 10.60 24.94 6.91
N GLN A 14 11.39 24.24 6.09
CA GLN A 14 10.82 23.57 4.93
C GLN A 14 9.72 22.66 5.51
N PRO A 15 8.45 22.76 5.07
CA PRO A 15 7.48 21.75 5.44
C PRO A 15 8.07 20.40 5.07
N ALA A 16 7.82 19.38 5.89
CA ALA A 16 8.26 18.02 5.60
C ALA A 16 7.88 17.71 4.14
N GLN A 17 8.83 17.23 3.34
CA GLN A 17 8.53 16.94 1.95
C GLN A 17 7.38 15.91 1.90
N PRO A 18 6.29 16.19 1.16
CA PRO A 18 5.18 15.26 1.08
C PRO A 18 5.68 13.93 0.50
N ILE A 19 5.31 12.84 1.15
CA ILE A 19 5.70 11.48 0.75
C ILE A 19 4.66 10.96 -0.24
N ILE A 20 5.10 10.34 -1.33
CA ILE A 20 4.23 9.64 -2.27
C ILE A 20 4.09 8.18 -1.81
N THR A 21 2.91 7.81 -1.31
CA THR A 21 2.61 6.44 -0.85
C THR A 21 1.92 5.63 -1.94
N PHE A 22 2.56 4.56 -2.41
CA PHE A 22 1.97 3.59 -3.31
C PHE A 22 1.24 2.51 -2.52
N VAL A 23 -0.04 2.31 -2.79
CA VAL A 23 -0.83 1.25 -2.15
C VAL A 23 -1.09 0.13 -3.16
N THR A 24 -0.65 -1.09 -2.84
CA THR A 24 -0.82 -2.26 -3.72
C THR A 24 -1.07 -3.52 -2.89
N PRO A 25 -1.93 -4.46 -3.34
CA PRO A 25 -2.15 -5.70 -2.60
C PRO A 25 -0.86 -6.51 -2.44
N TRP A 26 0.00 -6.51 -3.46
CA TRP A 26 1.26 -7.26 -3.49
C TRP A 26 2.43 -6.37 -3.87
N TYR A 27 3.55 -6.59 -3.18
CA TYR A 27 4.81 -5.90 -3.43
C TYR A 27 5.97 -6.77 -2.99
N GLY A 28 7.05 -6.85 -3.77
CA GLY A 28 8.24 -7.59 -3.36
C GLY A 28 8.96 -8.27 -4.51
N PRO A 29 10.11 -8.92 -4.21
CA PRO A 29 10.86 -9.68 -5.19
C PRO A 29 10.00 -10.81 -5.78
N GLY A 30 9.93 -10.91 -7.11
CA GLY A 30 9.19 -11.97 -7.79
C GLY A 30 7.66 -11.78 -7.84
N VAL A 31 7.11 -10.72 -7.25
CA VAL A 31 5.70 -10.35 -7.48
C VAL A 31 5.54 -9.96 -8.95
N THR A 32 4.64 -10.66 -9.63
CA THR A 32 4.35 -10.51 -11.07
C THR A 32 2.93 -9.98 -11.26
N GLY A 33 2.75 -9.13 -12.27
CA GLY A 33 1.50 -8.44 -12.55
C GLY A 33 1.77 -7.07 -13.16
N GLY A 34 0.93 -6.63 -14.10
CA GLY A 34 1.16 -5.38 -14.82
C GLY A 34 1.11 -4.16 -13.90
N ALA A 35 0.12 -4.09 -13.02
CA ALA A 35 -0.06 -2.99 -12.08
C ALA A 35 1.04 -2.98 -11.02
N GLU A 36 1.34 -4.14 -10.43
CA GLU A 36 2.34 -4.31 -9.38
C GLU A 36 3.75 -3.99 -9.90
N PHE A 37 4.07 -4.42 -11.12
CA PHE A 37 5.34 -4.10 -11.75
C PHE A 37 5.50 -2.59 -11.97
N GLN A 38 4.46 -1.93 -12.50
CA GLN A 38 4.50 -0.48 -12.76
C GLN A 38 4.60 0.33 -11.46
N ALA A 39 3.78 0.01 -10.45
CA ALA A 39 3.84 0.66 -9.14
C ALA A 39 5.23 0.52 -8.51
N ARG A 40 5.81 -0.68 -8.56
CA ARG A 40 7.15 -0.94 -8.04
C ARG A 40 8.25 -0.20 -8.78
N ARG A 41 8.26 -0.26 -10.11
CA ARG A 41 9.24 0.49 -10.90
C ARG A 41 9.15 1.99 -10.64
N LEU A 42 7.94 2.54 -10.57
CA LEU A 42 7.76 3.97 -10.31
C LEU A 42 8.24 4.37 -8.90
N ALA A 43 7.89 3.60 -7.87
CA ALA A 43 8.35 3.86 -6.50
C ALA A 43 9.89 3.80 -6.40
N GLU A 44 10.50 2.78 -7.02
CA GLU A 44 11.96 2.62 -7.07
C GLU A 44 12.65 3.79 -7.80
N GLU A 45 12.11 4.25 -8.94
CA GLU A 45 12.67 5.36 -9.71
C GLU A 45 12.51 6.72 -9.01
N LEU A 46 11.40 6.95 -8.31
CA LEU A 46 11.21 8.15 -7.49
C LEU A 46 12.23 8.19 -6.35
N HIS A 47 12.39 7.06 -5.64
CA HIS A 47 13.38 6.92 -4.57
C HIS A 47 14.81 7.17 -5.09
N ALA A 48 15.18 6.58 -6.23
CA ALA A 48 16.50 6.75 -6.84
C ALA A 48 16.81 8.21 -7.21
N ARG A 49 15.78 9.04 -7.41
CA ARG A 49 15.89 10.48 -7.72
C ARG A 49 15.83 11.36 -6.47
N GLY A 50 15.78 10.77 -5.27
CA GLY A 50 15.69 11.50 -4.00
C GLY A 50 14.29 12.04 -3.70
N ILE A 51 13.25 11.58 -4.42
CA ILE A 51 11.86 11.93 -4.12
C ILE A 51 11.36 10.95 -3.05
N ALA A 52 10.79 11.48 -1.97
CA ALA A 52 10.25 10.67 -0.88
C ALA A 52 9.08 9.81 -1.38
N ALA A 53 9.30 8.49 -1.41
CA ALA A 53 8.29 7.52 -1.81
C ALA A 53 8.34 6.30 -0.89
N GLU A 54 7.18 5.76 -0.58
CA GLU A 54 7.02 4.54 0.19
C GLU A 54 5.92 3.65 -0.40
N VAL A 55 5.84 2.41 0.09
CA VAL A 55 4.85 1.44 -0.36
C VAL A 55 4.11 0.83 0.81
N TRP A 56 2.79 0.78 0.73
CA TRP A 56 1.94 0.05 1.65
C TRP A 56 1.37 -1.16 0.92
N ALA A 57 1.56 -2.33 1.51
CA ALA A 57 1.12 -3.58 0.90
C ALA A 57 0.69 -4.61 1.93
N THR A 58 -0.06 -5.62 1.48
CA THR A 58 -0.35 -6.76 2.35
C THR A 58 0.89 -7.65 2.55
N THR A 59 0.77 -8.63 3.43
CA THR A 59 1.76 -9.69 3.61
C THR A 59 1.67 -10.82 2.57
N ALA A 60 0.71 -10.78 1.64
CA ALA A 60 0.54 -11.84 0.64
C ALA A 60 1.65 -11.83 -0.44
N GLY A 61 1.95 -13.01 -0.97
CA GLY A 61 3.10 -13.24 -1.86
C GLY A 61 2.90 -12.89 -3.33
N GLY A 62 1.67 -12.67 -3.78
CA GLY A 62 1.36 -12.33 -5.17
C GLY A 62 0.02 -12.88 -5.65
N LEU A 63 -0.34 -12.53 -6.89
CA LEU A 63 -1.58 -12.95 -7.53
C LEU A 63 -1.74 -14.48 -7.55
N MET A 64 -0.65 -15.21 -7.84
CA MET A 64 -0.65 -16.66 -8.02
C MET A 64 -0.38 -17.47 -6.74
N THR A 65 -0.27 -16.82 -5.58
CA THR A 65 -0.01 -17.49 -4.29
C THR A 65 -1.30 -17.74 -3.53
N ASP A 66 -1.31 -18.62 -2.53
CA ASP A 66 -2.42 -18.69 -1.58
C ASP A 66 -2.43 -17.44 -0.68
N TRP A 67 -3.41 -16.57 -0.89
CA TRP A 67 -3.55 -15.32 -0.14
C TRP A 67 -3.90 -15.52 1.35
N SER A 68 -4.24 -16.74 1.75
CA SER A 68 -4.50 -17.08 3.15
C SER A 68 -3.19 -17.31 3.94
N VAL A 69 -2.07 -17.46 3.22
CA VAL A 69 -0.75 -17.71 3.80
C VAL A 69 0.13 -16.47 3.61
N PRO A 70 0.54 -15.80 4.69
CA PRO A 70 1.44 -14.65 4.58
C PRO A 70 2.80 -15.10 4.06
N ALA A 71 3.32 -14.39 3.06
CA ALA A 71 4.67 -14.59 2.51
C ALA A 71 5.70 -13.65 3.16
N PHE A 72 5.25 -12.54 3.73
CA PHE A 72 6.08 -11.53 4.38
C PHE A 72 5.64 -11.29 5.84
N PRO A 73 6.54 -10.87 6.74
CA PRO A 73 6.15 -10.44 8.08
C PRO A 73 5.35 -9.13 8.03
N VAL A 74 4.50 -8.92 9.03
CA VAL A 74 3.80 -7.64 9.25
C VAL A 74 4.79 -6.59 9.75
N GLY A 75 4.61 -5.33 9.37
CA GLY A 75 5.41 -4.20 9.84
C GLY A 75 6.37 -3.63 8.79
N PRO A 76 7.41 -2.91 9.22
CA PRO A 76 8.35 -2.25 8.32
C PRO A 76 9.23 -3.26 7.57
N ASP A 77 9.48 -2.95 6.31
CA ASP A 77 10.27 -3.73 5.35
C ASP A 77 10.98 -2.77 4.39
N THR A 78 11.92 -3.26 3.59
CA THR A 78 12.63 -2.47 2.58
C THR A 78 12.90 -3.34 1.36
N VAL A 79 12.44 -2.88 0.20
CA VAL A 79 12.63 -3.59 -1.08
C VAL A 79 13.29 -2.64 -2.05
N ASN A 80 14.50 -2.99 -2.51
CA ASN A 80 15.29 -2.19 -3.45
C ASN A 80 15.48 -0.72 -3.01
N GLY A 81 15.68 -0.50 -1.71
CA GLY A 81 15.85 0.84 -1.12
C GLY A 81 14.55 1.58 -0.79
N VAL A 82 13.41 1.14 -1.31
CA VAL A 82 12.10 1.73 -1.02
C VAL A 82 11.57 1.20 0.31
N ALA A 83 11.15 2.11 1.19
CA ALA A 83 10.49 1.76 2.45
C ALA A 83 9.13 1.11 2.17
N VAL A 84 8.85 0.00 2.86
CA VAL A 84 7.60 -0.73 2.72
C VAL A 84 6.96 -0.91 4.10
N ARG A 85 5.67 -0.68 4.20
CA ARG A 85 4.86 -1.04 5.37
C ARG A 85 3.93 -2.17 5.01
N ARG A 86 4.09 -3.30 5.71
CA ARG A 86 3.31 -4.53 5.52
C ARG A 86 2.16 -4.61 6.50
N PHE A 87 0.98 -4.87 5.97
CA PHE A 87 -0.24 -5.07 6.73
C PHE A 87 -0.70 -6.52 6.61
N ALA A 88 -1.24 -7.08 7.69
CA ALA A 88 -1.68 -8.47 7.70
C ALA A 88 -2.74 -8.70 6.62
N VAL A 89 -2.53 -9.69 5.76
CA VAL A 89 -3.59 -10.12 4.83
C VAL A 89 -4.78 -10.65 5.63
N ARG A 90 -5.98 -10.24 5.23
CA ARG A 90 -7.24 -10.65 5.87
C ARG A 90 -7.48 -12.15 5.67
N PRO A 91 -7.84 -12.91 6.71
CA PRO A 91 -8.34 -14.27 6.58
C PRO A 91 -9.58 -14.31 5.68
N ARG A 92 -9.64 -15.31 4.79
CA ARG A 92 -10.70 -15.44 3.77
C ARG A 92 -11.14 -16.88 3.57
N ASN A 93 -12.28 -17.06 2.92
CA ASN A 93 -12.75 -18.33 2.40
C ASN A 93 -12.43 -18.46 0.91
N ALA A 94 -11.26 -19.05 0.60
CA ALA A 94 -10.79 -19.23 -0.77
C ALA A 94 -11.79 -20.01 -1.64
N ALA A 95 -12.42 -21.07 -1.13
CA ALA A 95 -13.37 -21.88 -1.89
C ALA A 95 -14.62 -21.08 -2.31
N ARG A 96 -15.12 -20.19 -1.44
CA ARG A 96 -16.24 -19.30 -1.78
C ARG A 96 -15.83 -18.28 -2.84
N PHE A 97 -14.64 -17.69 -2.71
CA PHE A 97 -14.11 -16.78 -3.72
C PHE A 97 -13.97 -17.48 -5.08
N ASP A 98 -13.33 -18.65 -5.12
CA ASP A 98 -13.06 -19.37 -6.37
C ASP A 98 -14.35 -19.77 -7.08
N ALA A 99 -15.37 -20.22 -6.34
CA ALA A 99 -16.68 -20.54 -6.90
C ALA A 99 -17.34 -19.33 -7.59
N LEU A 100 -17.26 -18.15 -6.97
CA LEU A 100 -17.82 -16.91 -7.52
C LEU A 100 -16.97 -16.35 -8.66
N ASN A 101 -15.65 -16.41 -8.53
CA ASN A 101 -14.71 -15.97 -9.55
C ASN A 101 -14.87 -16.79 -10.84
N ASN A 102 -15.06 -18.11 -10.74
CA ASN A 102 -15.30 -18.97 -11.90
C ASN A 102 -16.58 -18.60 -12.65
N ARG A 103 -17.65 -18.24 -11.94
CA ARG A 103 -18.91 -17.75 -12.54
C ARG A 103 -18.70 -16.43 -13.28
N LEU A 104 -17.97 -15.49 -12.67
CA LEU A 104 -17.63 -14.21 -13.31
C LEU A 104 -16.77 -14.42 -14.56
N LEU A 105 -15.76 -15.30 -14.50
CA LEU A 105 -14.92 -15.65 -15.65
C LEU A 105 -15.70 -16.34 -16.78
N ALA A 106 -16.77 -17.06 -16.45
CA ALA A 106 -17.72 -17.62 -17.42
C ALA A 106 -18.68 -16.58 -18.02
N GLY A 107 -18.59 -15.31 -17.61
CA GLY A 107 -19.42 -14.21 -18.08
C GLY A 107 -20.77 -14.08 -17.37
N GLU A 108 -20.98 -14.81 -16.27
CA GLU A 108 -22.20 -14.67 -15.47
C GLU A 108 -22.21 -13.34 -14.71
N ARG A 109 -23.41 -12.82 -14.44
CA ARG A 109 -23.61 -11.74 -13.47
C ARG A 109 -23.93 -12.34 -12.11
N LEU A 110 -23.21 -11.90 -11.09
CA LEU A 110 -23.50 -12.24 -9.71
C LEU A 110 -24.68 -11.40 -9.20
N GLY A 111 -25.44 -11.95 -8.25
CA GLY A 111 -26.40 -11.16 -7.47
C GLY A 111 -25.71 -10.37 -6.36
N LEU A 112 -26.37 -9.35 -5.81
CA LEU A 112 -25.78 -8.45 -4.80
C LEU A 112 -25.15 -9.17 -3.59
N LEU A 113 -25.77 -10.25 -3.11
CA LEU A 113 -25.22 -11.04 -1.99
C LEU A 113 -23.93 -11.77 -2.39
N ASP A 114 -23.89 -12.32 -3.60
CA ASP A 114 -22.71 -12.99 -4.14
C ASP A 114 -21.60 -11.98 -4.41
N GLU A 115 -21.92 -10.79 -4.92
CA GLU A 115 -20.94 -9.71 -5.10
C GLU A 115 -20.33 -9.26 -3.77
N ALA A 116 -21.15 -9.10 -2.73
CA ALA A 116 -20.66 -8.75 -1.39
C ALA A 116 -19.71 -9.82 -0.84
N VAL A 117 -20.02 -11.10 -1.06
CA VAL A 117 -19.11 -12.20 -0.69
C VAL A 117 -17.85 -12.15 -1.54
N PHE A 118 -17.94 -11.96 -2.85
CA PHE A 118 -16.78 -11.87 -3.73
C PHE A 118 -15.81 -10.77 -3.28
N VAL A 119 -16.32 -9.57 -3.00
CA VAL A 119 -15.52 -8.43 -2.51
C VAL A 119 -14.96 -8.69 -1.12
N ARG A 120 -15.71 -9.36 -0.23
CA ARG A 120 -15.21 -9.69 1.11
C ARG A 120 -14.05 -10.69 1.06
N GLU A 121 -14.13 -11.66 0.16
CA GLU A 121 -13.21 -12.81 0.08
C GLU A 121 -12.07 -12.61 -0.95
N ILE A 122 -12.03 -11.48 -1.66
CA ILE A 122 -10.86 -11.07 -2.45
C ILE A 122 -9.72 -10.65 -1.53
N ILE A 123 -8.50 -10.55 -2.07
CA ILE A 123 -7.33 -10.05 -1.34
C ILE A 123 -7.63 -8.70 -0.67
N GLY A 124 -7.30 -8.57 0.61
CA GLY A 124 -7.50 -7.34 1.37
C GLY A 124 -6.82 -7.37 2.73
N SER A 125 -6.86 -6.25 3.45
CA SER A 125 -6.33 -6.09 4.80
C SER A 125 -7.13 -5.01 5.52
N ASP A 126 -7.73 -5.36 6.66
CA ASP A 126 -8.54 -4.42 7.45
C ASP A 126 -7.66 -3.30 8.02
N GLU A 127 -6.42 -3.61 8.44
CA GLU A 127 -5.47 -2.63 8.96
C GLU A 127 -4.93 -1.69 7.88
N LEU A 128 -4.75 -2.17 6.65
CA LEU A 128 -4.36 -1.32 5.52
C LEU A 128 -5.49 -0.34 5.17
N GLU A 129 -6.72 -0.83 5.06
CA GLU A 129 -7.90 0.00 4.79
C GLU A 129 -8.09 1.07 5.88
N ALA A 130 -7.91 0.71 7.15
CA ALA A 130 -7.96 1.64 8.27
C ALA A 130 -6.84 2.69 8.21
N ALA A 131 -5.62 2.30 7.82
CA ALA A 131 -4.50 3.23 7.68
C ALA A 131 -4.76 4.27 6.57
N ILE A 132 -5.31 3.85 5.43
CA ILE A 132 -5.66 4.76 4.33
C ILE A 132 -6.75 5.75 4.77
N ALA A 133 -7.75 5.29 5.52
CA ALA A 133 -8.80 6.16 6.06
C ALA A 133 -8.23 7.20 7.03
N ALA A 134 -7.27 6.81 7.89
CA ALA A 134 -6.63 7.72 8.84
C ALA A 134 -5.82 8.83 8.14
N GLU A 135 -5.11 8.54 7.05
CA GLU A 135 -4.38 9.56 6.27
C GLU A 135 -5.31 10.61 5.65
N ARG A 136 -6.47 10.18 5.15
CA ARG A 136 -7.49 11.09 4.61
C ARG A 136 -7.97 12.05 5.68
N ASP A 137 -8.28 11.55 6.86
CA ASP A 137 -8.87 12.33 7.94
C ASP A 137 -7.82 13.32 8.52
N ALA A 138 -6.55 12.89 8.64
CA ALA A 138 -5.46 13.78 9.04
C ALA A 138 -5.23 14.93 8.03
N THR A 139 -5.32 14.64 6.73
CA THR A 139 -5.15 15.66 5.69
C THR A 139 -6.32 16.66 5.68
N ALA A 140 -7.53 16.22 6.03
CA ALA A 140 -8.71 17.09 6.08
C ALA A 140 -8.65 18.10 7.23
N ASP A 141 -8.09 17.70 8.38
CA ASP A 141 -7.88 18.57 9.54
C ASP A 141 -6.80 19.64 9.29
N ASP A 142 -5.76 19.35 8.49
CA ASP A 142 -4.71 20.30 8.12
C ASP A 142 -5.18 21.39 7.11
N MET A 143 -6.37 21.22 6.51
CA MET A 143 -6.94 22.16 5.53
C MET A 143 -8.00 23.11 6.11
N LEU A 144 -8.28 23.05 7.43
CA LEU A 144 -9.23 23.92 8.15
C LEU A 144 -8.49 24.86 9.12
#